data_AF-A0A955WRM5-F1
#
_entry.id   AF-A0A955WRM5-F1
#
_cell.length_a   1.000
_cell.length_b   1.000
_cell.length_c   1.000
_cell.angle_alpha   90.00
_cell.angle_beta   90.00
_cell.angle_gamma   90.00
#
_symmetry.space_group_name_H-M   'P 1'
#
loop_
_entity.id
_entity.type
_entity.pdbx_description
1 polymer ?
#
loop_
_entity_poly.entity_id
_entity_poly.type
_entity_poly.pdbx_seq_one_letter_code
_entity_poly.pdbx_strand_id
1 'polypeptide(L)' 'MKAPVRLLGALLALAAPLPALAFCGFFVSGADSGLYNDASQVVLMRKGTRTVMSMSNNYKG' A
#
# COMPACT_ATOMS: atom_id res chain seq x y z
N MET A 1 -43.76 -5.73 -15.19
CA MET A 1 -43.15 -6.31 -13.98
C MET A 1 -41.77 -6.95 -14.18
N LYS A 2 -41.48 -7.63 -15.31
CA LYS A 2 -40.16 -8.28 -15.52
C LYS A 2 -39.04 -7.31 -15.95
N ALA A 3 -39.39 -6.25 -16.69
CA ALA A 3 -38.45 -5.20 -17.11
C ALA A 3 -37.81 -4.42 -15.93
N PRO A 4 -38.55 -3.95 -14.91
CA PRO A 4 -37.93 -3.23 -13.79
C PRO A 4 -37.03 -4.12 -12.93
N VAL A 5 -37.37 -5.40 -12.78
CA VAL A 5 -36.52 -6.38 -12.05
C VAL A 5 -35.20 -6.63 -12.77
N ARG A 6 -35.22 -6.72 -14.11
CA ARG A 6 -33.99 -6.87 -14.92
C ARG A 6 -33.11 -5.62 -14.86
N LEU A 7 -33.72 -4.44 -14.90
CA LEU A 7 -32.99 -3.17 -14.80
C LEU A 7 -32.35 -3.00 -13.42
N LEU A 8 -33.09 -3.36 -12.36
CA LEU A 8 -32.57 -3.34 -10.98
C LEU A 8 -31.40 -4.32 -10.80
N GLY A 9 -31.51 -5.53 -11.37
CA GLY A 9 -30.43 -6.51 -11.34
C GLY A 9 -29.16 -6.04 -12.07
N ALA A 10 -29.31 -5.36 -13.21
CA ALA A 10 -28.18 -4.79 -13.94
C ALA A 10 -27.52 -3.64 -13.15
N LEU A 11 -28.30 -2.76 -12.52
CA LEU A 11 -27.77 -1.69 -11.67
C LEU A 11 -26.98 -2.25 -10.48
N LEU A 12 -27.49 -3.31 -9.83
CA LEU A 12 -26.78 -3.96 -8.73
C LEU A 12 -25.44 -4.57 -9.16
N ALA A 13 -25.38 -5.14 -10.36
CA ALA A 13 -24.14 -5.72 -10.89
C ALA A 13 -23.07 -4.64 -11.17
N LEU A 14 -23.48 -3.45 -11.62
CA LEU A 14 -22.56 -2.32 -11.83
C LEU A 14 -22.08 -1.68 -10.53
N ALA A 15 -22.83 -1.84 -9.43
CA ALA A 15 -22.46 -1.33 -8.12
C ALA A 15 -21.54 -2.27 -7.32
N ALA A 16 -21.16 -3.42 -7.88
CA ALA A 16 -20.27 -4.36 -7.21
C ALA A 16 -18.87 -3.74 -7.03
N PRO A 17 -18.31 -3.75 -5.80
CA PRO A 17 -16.98 -3.22 -5.57
C PRO A 17 -15.93 -4.08 -6.29
N LEU A 18 -14.96 -3.42 -6.91
CA LEU A 18 -13.79 -4.10 -7.49
C LEU A 18 -12.86 -4.57 -6.36
N PRO A 19 -12.09 -5.65 -6.59
CA PRO A 19 -11.04 -6.04 -5.65
C PRO A 19 -10.04 -4.90 -5.51
N ALA A 20 -9.89 -4.39 -4.28
CA ALA A 20 -8.87 -3.40 -3.96
C ALA A 20 -7.50 -4.07 -3.86
N LEU A 21 -6.47 -3.42 -4.40
CA LEU A 21 -5.09 -3.85 -4.20
C LEU A 21 -4.65 -3.43 -2.80
N ALA A 22 -4.30 -4.41 -1.96
CA ALA A 22 -3.72 -4.12 -0.66
C ALA A 22 -2.33 -3.50 -0.83
N PHE A 23 -2.08 -2.40 -0.12
CA PHE A 23 -0.74 -1.84 -0.02
C PHE A 23 0.07 -2.65 1.00
N CYS A 24 1.10 -3.35 0.54
CA CYS A 24 2.01 -4.13 1.40
C CYS A 24 3.21 -3.33 1.91
N GLY A 25 3.21 -2.00 1.74
CA GLY A 25 4.28 -1.13 2.23
C GLY A 25 3.99 -0.53 3.60
N PHE A 26 4.87 0.38 4.02
CA PHE A 26 4.72 1.15 5.25
C PHE A 26 4.26 2.58 4.91
N PHE A 27 3.12 3.01 5.43
CA PHE A 27 2.61 4.36 5.25
C PHE A 27 3.29 5.31 6.24
N VAL A 28 3.78 6.44 5.74
CA VAL A 28 4.68 7.32 6.52
C VAL A 28 4.11 8.72 6.74
N SER A 29 3.42 9.29 5.74
CA SER A 29 2.89 10.65 5.81
C SER A 29 1.80 10.88 4.73
N GLY A 30 0.97 11.90 4.92
CA GLY A 30 -0.07 12.31 3.96
C GLY A 30 0.45 13.16 2.80
N ALA A 31 -0.40 13.48 1.82
CA ALA A 31 0.00 14.17 0.58
C ALA A 31 0.53 15.60 0.82
N ASP A 32 0.00 16.31 1.82
CA ASP A 32 0.35 17.69 2.11
C ASP A 32 1.34 17.84 3.29
N SER A 33 1.78 16.73 3.90
CA SER A 33 2.72 16.80 5.01
C SER A 33 4.16 16.68 4.55
N GLY A 34 5.03 17.55 5.07
CA GLY A 34 6.46 17.49 4.82
C GLY A 34 7.05 16.23 5.42
N LEU A 35 7.69 15.40 4.59
CA LEU A 35 8.34 14.17 5.02
C LEU A 35 9.83 14.43 5.31
N TYR A 36 10.24 14.21 6.56
CA TYR A 36 11.60 14.41 7.04
C TYR A 36 12.18 13.07 7.53
N ASN A 37 13.47 12.85 7.27
CA ASN A 37 14.23 11.70 7.77
C ASN A 37 15.54 12.25 8.33
N ASP A 38 15.76 12.13 9.64
CA ASP A 38 16.98 12.67 10.26
C ASP A 38 18.20 11.81 9.88
N ALA A 39 18.04 10.49 9.86
CA ALA A 39 19.12 9.57 9.50
C ALA A 39 18.61 8.21 9.01
N SER A 40 19.24 7.71 7.95
CA SER A 40 19.10 6.33 7.48
C SER A 40 20.20 5.46 8.08
N GLN A 41 19.84 4.44 8.84
CA GLN A 41 20.77 3.47 9.40
C GLN A 41 20.78 2.20 8.56
N VAL A 42 21.96 1.82 8.08
CA VAL A 42 22.14 0.61 7.26
C VAL A 42 23.14 -0.31 7.94
N VAL A 43 22.76 -1.58 8.10
CA VAL A 43 23.62 -2.64 8.61
C VAL A 43 23.85 -3.65 7.49
N LEU A 44 25.13 -3.94 7.23
CA LEU A 44 25.57 -4.89 6.22
C LEU A 44 26.40 -5.99 6.87
N MET A 45 26.03 -7.24 6.64
CA MET A 45 26.77 -8.41 7.11
C MET A 45 27.11 -9.33 5.94
N ARG A 46 28.33 -9.86 5.93
CA ARG A 46 28.79 -10.84 4.93
C ARG A 46 29.34 -12.10 5.60
N LYS A 47 28.88 -13.26 5.13
CA LYS A 47 29.40 -14.58 5.47
C LYS A 47 29.68 -15.36 4.19
N GLY A 48 30.95 -15.51 3.83
CA GLY A 48 31.36 -16.14 2.55
C GLY A 48 30.76 -15.40 1.36
N THR A 49 29.94 -16.09 0.56
CA THR A 49 29.22 -15.53 -0.60
C THR A 49 27.85 -14.92 -0.25
N ARG A 50 27.36 -15.07 0.99
CA ARG A 50 26.07 -14.52 1.41
C ARG A 50 26.24 -13.13 2.02
N THR A 51 25.49 -12.17 1.48
CA THR A 51 25.36 -10.81 2.03
C THR A 51 23.94 -10.61 2.53
N VAL A 52 23.78 -10.04 3.72
CA VAL A 52 22.49 -9.61 4.27
C VAL A 52 22.58 -8.12 4.56
N MET A 53 21.58 -7.38 4.13
CA MET A 53 21.46 -5.94 4.35
C MET A 53 20.14 -5.66 5.07
N SER A 54 20.17 -4.78 6.06
CA SER A 54 18.98 -4.24 6.73
C SER A 54 19.09 -2.72 6.80
N MET A 55 17.95 -2.05 6.74
CA MET A 55 17.83 -0.60 6.78
C MET A 55 16.74 -0.20 7.77
N SER A 56 17.00 0.85 8.55
CA SER A 56 16.05 1.48 9.46
C SER A 56 16.11 3.00 9.30
N ASN A 57 14.95 3.64 9.18
CA ASN A 57 14.81 5.09 8.97
C ASN A 57 13.90 5.67 10.05
N ASN A 58 14.08 6.95 10.38
CA ASN A 58 13.30 7.65 11.40
C ASN A 58 12.40 8.74 10.82
N TYR A 59 11.58 8.34 9.83
CA TYR A 59 10.69 9.27 9.14
C TYR A 59 9.69 9.98 10.07
N LYS A 60 9.44 11.25 9.79
CA LYS A 60 8.44 12.11 10.43
C LYS A 60 7.66 12.85 9.35
N GLY A 61 6.34 12.83 9.41
CA GLY A 61 5.44 13.51 8.48
C GLY A 61 3.99 13.19 8.81
#